data_AF-A0A7V8FCB0-F1
#
_entry.id   AF-A0A7V8FCB0-F1
#
_cell.length_a   1.000
_cell.length_b   1.000
_cell.length_c   1.000
_cell.angle_alpha   90.00
_cell.angle_beta   90.00
_cell.angle_gamma   90.00
#
_symmetry.space_group_name_H-M   'P 1'
#
loop_
_entity.id
_entity.type
_entity.pdbx_description
1 polymer ?
#
loop_
_entity_poly.entity_id
_entity_poly.type
_entity_poly.pdbx_seq_one_letter_code
_entity_poly.pdbx_strand_id
1 'polypeptide(L)'
;MSNMLWHDWTGLFGVGLVLIAYFLLQAHKLSGQGYTYQVMNLLGAFGILLSLVFGTFNLAAFLQELAWFLISVYGIVRGVRARRVTPIVP
;
A
#
# COMPACT_ATOMS: atom_id res chain seq x y z
N MET A 1 6.22 -29.99 -8.65
CA MET A 1 6.71 -28.77 -7.97
C MET A 1 6.14 -27.60 -8.74
N SER A 2 5.23 -26.82 -8.13
CA SER A 2 4.69 -25.62 -8.76
C SER A 2 5.83 -24.62 -8.93
N ASN A 3 6.18 -24.31 -10.18
CA ASN A 3 7.13 -23.24 -10.47
C ASN A 3 6.45 -21.91 -10.10
N MET A 4 6.86 -21.30 -8.99
CA MET A 4 6.39 -19.96 -8.64
C MET A 4 6.83 -18.99 -9.73
N LEU A 5 5.85 -18.30 -10.31
CA LEU A 5 6.09 -17.32 -11.35
C LEU A 5 6.47 -15.98 -10.70
N TRP A 6 7.02 -15.07 -11.49
CA TRP A 6 7.47 -13.77 -10.99
C TRP A 6 6.35 -12.99 -10.26
N HIS A 7 5.11 -13.16 -10.70
CA HIS A 7 3.95 -12.48 -10.14
C HIS A 7 3.51 -13.02 -8.77
N ASP A 8 3.79 -14.30 -8.49
CA ASP A 8 3.56 -14.89 -7.17
C ASP A 8 4.49 -14.25 -6.13
N TRP A 9 5.75 -14.05 -6.51
CA TRP A 9 6.74 -13.36 -5.67
C TRP A 9 6.39 -11.88 -5.46
N THR A 10 5.93 -11.18 -6.49
CA THR A 10 5.49 -9.77 -6.33
C THR A 10 4.26 -9.68 -5.43
N GLY A 11 3.31 -10.62 -5.55
CA GLY A 11 2.15 -10.69 -4.68
C GLY A 11 2.53 -10.95 -3.23
N LEU A 12 3.39 -11.94 -2.96
CA LEU A 12 3.86 -12.26 -1.61
C LEU A 12 4.66 -11.13 -0.97
N PHE A 13 5.52 -10.47 -1.74
CA PHE A 13 6.23 -9.29 -1.25
C PHE A 13 5.25 -8.16 -0.92
N GLY A 14 4.24 -7.96 -1.77
CA GLY A 14 3.16 -7.00 -1.53
C GLY A 14 2.40 -7.29 -0.22
N VAL A 15 2.00 -8.55 -0.01
CA VAL A 15 1.35 -9.00 1.24
C VAL A 15 2.24 -8.71 2.45
N GLY A 16 3.52 -9.08 2.39
CA GLY A 16 4.47 -8.81 3.47
C GLY A 16 4.58 -7.32 3.78
N LEU A 17 4.64 -6.47 2.76
CA LEU A 17 4.77 -5.03 2.93
C LEU A 17 3.52 -4.39 3.56
N VAL A 18 2.32 -4.78 3.14
CA VAL A 18 1.05 -4.32 3.73
C VAL A 18 0.96 -4.76 5.21
N LEU A 19 1.30 -6.01 5.50
CA LEU A 19 1.26 -6.53 6.87
C LEU A 19 2.27 -5.84 7.78
N ILE A 20 3.49 -5.55 7.30
CA ILE A 20 4.48 -4.78 8.06
C ILE A 20 3.99 -3.34 8.27
N ALA A 21 3.39 -2.71 7.26
CA ALA A 21 2.83 -1.37 7.39
C ALA A 21 1.74 -1.33 8.46
N TYR A 22 0.82 -2.29 8.43
CA TYR A 22 -0.26 -2.41 9.41
C TYR A 22 0.28 -2.74 10.81
N PHE A 23 1.26 -3.64 10.93
CA PHE A 23 1.90 -3.95 12.19
C PHE A 23 2.56 -2.70 12.80
N LEU A 24 3.31 -1.93 12.01
CA LEU A 24 3.96 -0.71 12.49
C LEU A 24 2.95 0.39 12.86
N LEU A 25 1.81 0.46 12.16
CA LEU A 25 0.69 1.31 12.55
C LEU A 25 0.15 0.91 13.93
N GLN A 26 -0.13 -0.38 14.13
CA GLN A 26 -0.66 -0.90 15.40
C GLN A 26 0.34 -0.81 16.55
N ALA A 27 1.64 -0.95 16.25
CA ALA A 27 2.72 -0.70 17.19
C ALA A 27 2.94 0.80 17.49
N HIS A 28 2.09 1.68 16.96
CA HIS A 28 2.18 3.14 17.09
C HIS A 28 3.53 3.72 16.60
N LYS A 29 4.24 2.97 15.75
CA LYS A 29 5.51 3.39 15.12
C LYS A 29 5.30 4.17 13.83
N LEU A 30 4.16 3.97 13.18
CA LEU A 30 3.69 4.78 12.06
C LEU A 30 2.33 5.39 12.38
N SER A 31 2.06 6.55 11.79
CA SER A 31 0.72 7.14 11.80
C SER A 31 -0.01 6.76 10.52
N GLY A 32 -1.33 6.54 10.61
CA GLY A 32 -2.18 6.33 9.43
C GLY A 32 -2.24 7.55 8.51
N GLN A 33 -1.91 8.73 9.04
CA GLN A 33 -1.74 9.96 8.25
C GLN A 33 -0.29 10.19 7.81
N GLY A 34 0.62 9.30 8.21
CA GLY A 34 2.03 9.35 7.90
C GLY A 34 2.32 8.95 6.45
N TYR A 35 3.20 9.69 5.79
CA TYR A 35 3.61 9.44 4.41
C TYR A 35 4.16 8.02 4.23
N THR A 36 5.02 7.56 5.15
CA THR A 36 5.63 6.21 5.10
C THR A 36 4.59 5.10 5.09
N TYR A 37 3.59 5.16 5.98
CA TYR A 37 2.52 4.16 6.05
C TYR A 37 1.74 4.09 4.73
N GLN A 38 1.42 5.24 4.15
CA GLN A 38 0.67 5.30 2.90
C GLN A 38 1.49 4.81 1.70
N VAL A 39 2.78 5.11 1.64
CA VAL A 39 3.67 4.60 0.58
C VAL A 39 3.82 3.08 0.68
N MET A 40 3.99 2.54 1.88
CA MET A 40 4.11 1.09 2.07
C MET A 40 2.85 0.36 1.62
N ASN A 41 1.66 0.85 2.02
CA ASN A 41 0.39 0.26 1.57
C ASN A 41 0.20 0.42 0.07
N LEU A 42 0.55 1.56 -0.52
CA LEU A 42 0.44 1.77 -1.96
C LEU A 42 1.27 0.75 -2.76
N LEU A 43 2.55 0.60 -2.40
CA LEU A 43 3.45 -0.35 -3.06
C LEU A 43 3.03 -1.80 -2.80
N GLY A 44 2.56 -2.08 -1.58
CA GLY A 44 2.10 -3.41 -1.19
C GLY A 44 0.86 -3.84 -1.98
N ALA A 45 -0.18 -3.00 -1.96
CA ALA A 45 -1.42 -3.23 -2.71
C ALA A 45 -1.16 -3.30 -4.21
N PHE A 46 -0.25 -2.47 -4.75
CA PHE A 46 0.14 -2.54 -6.16
C PHE A 46 0.76 -3.90 -6.52
N GLY A 47 1.65 -4.44 -5.69
CA GLY A 47 2.24 -5.77 -5.90
C GLY A 47 1.20 -6.89 -5.89
N ILE A 48 0.22 -6.81 -4.98
CA ILE A 48 -0.87 -7.79 -4.91
C ILE A 48 -1.79 -7.67 -6.12
N LEU A 49 -2.16 -6.46 -6.54
CA LEU A 49 -2.93 -6.22 -7.76
C LEU A 49 -2.25 -6.81 -9.00
N LEU A 50 -0.93 -6.64 -9.14
CA LEU A 50 -0.16 -7.26 -10.23
C LEU A 50 -0.26 -8.80 -10.17
N SER A 51 -0.15 -9.41 -8.98
CA SER A 51 -0.31 -10.86 -8.84
C SER A 51 -1.69 -11.36 -9.23
N LEU A 52 -2.74 -10.57 -8.96
CA LEU A 52 -4.12 -10.92 -9.31
C LEU A 52 -4.40 -10.76 -10.81
N VAL A 53 -3.80 -9.76 -11.45
CA VAL A 53 -3.96 -9.51 -12.90
C VAL A 53 -3.18 -10.52 -13.74
N PHE A 54 -1.96 -10.88 -13.33
CA PHE A 54 -1.08 -11.78 -14.10
C PHE A 54 -1.13 -13.24 -13.64
N GLY A 55 -1.68 -13.51 -12.47
CA GLY A 55 -1.84 -14.85 -11.90
C GLY A 55 -3.31 -15.27 -11.86
N THR A 56 -3.77 -15.68 -10.67
CA THR A 56 -5.16 -16.11 -10.47
C THR A 56 -6.02 -14.94 -10.05
N PHE A 57 -6.91 -14.52 -10.94
CA PHE A 57 -7.81 -13.40 -10.66
C PHE A 57 -8.86 -13.77 -9.61
N ASN A 58 -8.97 -12.92 -8.58
CA ASN A 58 -10.03 -12.99 -7.58
C ASN A 58 -10.65 -11.59 -7.44
N LEU A 59 -11.93 -11.46 -7.79
CA LEU A 59 -12.61 -10.17 -7.80
C LEU A 59 -12.67 -9.51 -6.41
N ALA A 60 -12.94 -10.28 -5.37
CA ALA A 60 -13.05 -9.75 -4.01
C ALA A 60 -11.70 -9.24 -3.51
N ALA A 61 -10.63 -10.02 -3.71
CA ALA A 61 -9.27 -9.60 -3.37
C ALA A 61 -8.83 -8.39 -4.21
N PHE A 62 -9.15 -8.38 -5.51
CA PHE A 62 -8.82 -7.27 -6.40
C PHE A 62 -9.48 -5.97 -5.94
N LEU A 63 -10.78 -5.98 -5.62
CA LEU A 63 -11.48 -4.80 -5.15
C LEU A 63 -10.96 -4.32 -3.78
N GLN A 64 -10.62 -5.24 -2.89
CA GLN A 64 -10.02 -4.91 -1.59
C GLN A 64 -8.67 -4.20 -1.77
N GLU A 65 -7.77 -4.75 -2.58
CA GLU A 65 -6.45 -4.16 -2.82
C GLU A 65 -6.53 -2.86 -3.62
N LEU A 66 -7.49 -2.77 -4.55
CA LEU A 66 -7.77 -1.52 -5.27
C LEU A 66 -8.26 -0.43 -4.31
N ALA A 67 -9.11 -0.77 -3.35
CA ALA A 67 -9.55 0.18 -2.33
C ALA A 67 -8.37 0.66 -1.48
N TRP A 68 -7.50 -0.24 -1.01
CA TRP A 68 -6.28 0.12 -0.29
C TRP A 68 -5.36 1.02 -1.11
N PHE A 69 -5.13 0.67 -2.38
CA PHE A 69 -4.34 1.49 -3.30
C PHE A 69 -4.90 2.91 -3.40
N LEU A 70 -6.21 3.06 -3.64
CA LEU A 70 -6.87 4.37 -3.77
C LEU A 70 -6.83 5.18 -2.47
N ILE A 71 -7.08 4.55 -1.32
CA ILE A 71 -6.98 5.18 0.00
C ILE A 71 -5.56 5.70 0.23
N SER A 72 -4.55 4.93 -0.16
CA SER A 72 -3.15 5.33 -0.01
C SER A 72 -2.75 6.47 -0.93
N VAL A 73 -3.20 6.48 -2.18
CA VAL A 73 -3.04 7.64 -3.08
C VAL A 73 -3.65 8.88 -2.43
N TYR A 74 -4.89 8.79 -1.94
CA TYR A 74 -5.57 9.92 -1.29
C TYR A 74 -4.78 10.44 -0.07
N GLY A 75 -4.32 9.54 0.80
CA GLY A 75 -3.53 9.88 1.99
C GLY A 75 -2.23 10.62 1.64
N ILE A 76 -1.51 10.15 0.61
CA ILE A 76 -0.28 10.80 0.11
C ILE A 76 -0.59 12.19 -0.44
N VAL A 77 -1.57 12.32 -1.35
CA VAL A 77 -1.93 13.60 -1.98
C VAL A 77 -2.34 14.64 -0.94
N ARG A 78 -3.16 14.25 0.04
CA ARG A 78 -3.56 15.11 1.16
C ARG A 78 -2.35 15.56 1.98
N GLY A 79 -1.46 14.62 2.33
CA GLY A 79 -0.27 14.90 3.13
C GLY A 79 0.70 15.86 2.44
N VAL A 80 0.92 15.69 1.13
CA VAL A 80 1.77 16.60 0.34
C VAL A 80 1.15 18.00 0.27
N ARG A 81 -0.17 18.11 0.09
CA ARG A 81 -0.85 19.42 0.07
C ARG A 81 -0.76 20.13 1.42
N ALA A 82 -0.97 19.42 2.53
CA ALA A 82 -0.90 20.01 3.88
C ALA A 82 0.49 20.54 4.23
N ARG A 83 1.56 19.87 3.79
CA ARG A 83 2.96 20.32 4.01
C ARG A 83 3.32 21.59 3.23
N ARG A 84 2.61 21.90 2.14
CA ARG A 84 2.82 23.13 1.36
C ARG A 84 2.20 24.36 2.02
N VAL A 85 1.34 24.18 3.03
CA VAL A 85 0.60 25.26 3.70
C VAL A 85 1.22 25.63 5.06
N THR A 86 2.48 25.25 5.34
CA THR A 86 3.16 25.81 6.51
C THR A 86 3.37 27.30 6.27
N PRO A 87 2.66 28.21 6.98
CA PRO A 87 2.92 29.63 6.85
C PRO A 87 4.33 29.85 7.35
N ILE A 88 5.14 30.56 6.57
CA ILE A 88 6.39 31.12 7.05
C ILE A 88 5.96 32.16 8.09
N VAL A 89 5.94 31.78 9.37
CA VAL A 89 5.74 32.74 10.46
C VAL A 89 7.12 33.34 10.72
N PRO A 90 7.33 34.64 10.44
CA PRO A 90 8.55 35.35 10.81
C PRO A 90 8.69 35.52 12.32
#